data_AF-A0A1N6UVC6-F1
#
_entry.id   AF-A0A1N6UVC6-F1
#
_cell.length_a   1.000
_cell.length_b   1.000
_cell.length_c   1.000
_cell.angle_alpha   90.00
_cell.angle_beta   90.00
_cell.angle_gamma   90.00
#
_symmetry.space_group_name_H-M   'P 1'
#
loop_
_entity.id
_entity.type
_entity.pdbx_description
1 polymer ?
#
loop_
_entity_poly.entity_id
_entity_poly.type
_entity_poly.pdbx_seq_one_letter_code
_entity_poly.pdbx_strand_id
1 'polypeptide(L)' 'MKKLKCEAFGVWGASKKLVEFVNENNILKEDVLKIIYTANGGLLLFYYTTE' A
#
# COMPACT_ATOMS: atom_id res chain seq x y z
N MET A 1 -17.66 -2.10 -9.06
CA MET A 1 -17.11 -3.45 -8.80
C MET A 1 -15.73 -3.25 -8.21
N LYS A 2 -15.38 -3.81 -7.05
CA LYS A 2 -14.05 -3.58 -6.46
C LYS A 2 -12.95 -4.25 -7.30
N LYS A 3 -11.83 -3.56 -7.51
CA LYS A 3 -10.64 -4.09 -8.21
C LYS A 3 -9.48 -4.22 -7.22
N LEU A 4 -8.76 -5.35 -7.28
CA LEU A 4 -7.55 -5.57 -6.48
C LEU A 4 -6.36 -4.84 -7.12
N LYS A 5 -5.62 -4.07 -6.32
CA LYS A 5 -4.36 -3.40 -6.71
C LYS A 5 -3.22 -3.83 -5.78
N CYS A 6 -1.98 -3.68 -6.27
CA CYS A 6 -0.75 -3.96 -5.55
C CYS A 6 0.27 -2.83 -5.83
N GLU A 7 0.84 -2.25 -4.78
CA GLU A 7 1.84 -1.18 -4.88
C GLU A 7 3.11 -1.52 -4.10
N ALA A 8 4.28 -1.13 -4.62
CA ALA A 8 5.59 -1.47 -4.07
C ALA A 8 6.39 -0.23 -3.66
N PHE A 9 6.86 -0.21 -2.42
CA PHE A 9 7.66 0.88 -1.85
C PHE A 9 9.10 0.40 -1.60
N GLY A 10 10.07 1.12 -2.18
CA GLY A 10 11.50 0.85 -2.00
C GLY A 10 12.00 1.14 -0.58
N VAL A 11 13.17 0.58 -0.26
CA VAL A 11 13.77 0.42 1.08
C VAL A 11 13.84 1.68 1.95
N TRP A 12 14.23 2.83 1.39
CA TRP A 12 14.48 4.02 2.20
C TRP A 12 13.22 4.88 2.33
N GLY A 13 12.74 5.05 3.56
CA GLY A 13 11.50 5.78 3.85
C GLY A 13 10.23 5.08 3.37
N ALA A 14 10.26 3.76 3.18
CA ALA A 14 9.13 2.97 2.70
C ALA A 14 7.84 3.25 3.48
N SER A 15 7.95 3.35 4.81
CA SER A 15 6.82 3.65 5.70
C SER A 15 6.26 5.05 5.51
N LYS A 16 7.11 6.08 5.35
CA LYS A 16 6.67 7.45 5.08
C LYS A 16 5.97 7.56 3.73
N LYS A 17 6.57 6.98 2.69
CA LYS A 17 5.99 6.94 1.33
C LYS A 17 4.67 6.17 1.30
N LEU A 18 4.55 5.07 2.04
CA LEU A 18 3.30 4.34 2.19
C LEU A 18 2.22 5.23 2.80
N VAL A 19 2.54 5.95 3.89
CA VAL A 19 1.56 6.83 4.56
C VAL A 19 1.12 7.95 3.63
N GLU A 20 2.05 8.59 2.93
CA GLU A 20 1.75 9.62 1.92
C GLU A 20 0.84 9.05 0.83
N PHE A 21 1.19 7.89 0.25
CA PHE A 21 0.40 7.22 -0.78
C PHE A 21 -1.01 6.84 -0.31
N VAL A 22 -1.14 6.26 0.88
CA VAL A 22 -2.43 5.87 1.47
C VAL A 22 -3.33 7.09 1.65
N ASN A 23 -2.77 8.20 2.12
CA ASN A 23 -3.51 9.45 2.30
C ASN A 23 -3.89 10.09 0.96
N GLU A 24 -2.96 10.17 0.01
CA GLU A 24 -3.20 10.74 -1.33
C GLU A 24 -4.26 9.97 -2.11
N ASN A 25 -4.33 8.65 -1.94
CA ASN A 25 -5.29 7.78 -2.62
C ASN A 25 -6.55 7.50 -1.78
N ASN A 26 -6.69 8.12 -0.62
CA ASN A 26 -7.81 7.94 0.32
C ASN A 26 -8.12 6.45 0.60
N ILE A 27 -7.07 5.64 0.76
CA ILE A 27 -7.19 4.19 0.99
C ILE A 27 -7.63 3.98 2.44
N LEU A 28 -8.83 3.44 2.62
CA LEU A 28 -9.36 3.15 3.94
C LEU A 28 -8.80 1.83 4.47
N LYS A 29 -8.80 1.68 5.80
CA LYS A 29 -8.33 0.45 6.46
C LYS A 29 -9.04 -0.81 5.95
N GLU A 30 -10.34 -0.70 5.66
CA GLU A 30 -11.17 -1.78 5.11
C GLU A 30 -10.84 -2.16 3.67
N ASP A 31 -10.15 -1.29 2.93
CA ASP A 31 -9.68 -1.60 1.58
C ASP A 31 -8.32 -2.31 1.59
N VAL A 32 -7.56 -2.22 2.69
CA VAL A 32 -6.25 -2.87 2.82
C VAL A 32 -6.42 -4.35 3.12
N LEU A 33 -5.98 -5.19 2.19
CA LEU A 33 -5.98 -6.64 2.34
C LEU A 33 -4.74 -7.14 3.10
N LYS A 34 -3.56 -6.65 2.71
CA LYS A 34 -2.28 -7.11 3.27
C LYS A 34 -1.15 -6.12 3.04
N ILE A 35 -0.24 -6.07 4.02
CA ILE A 35 1.04 -5.38 3.92
C ILE A 35 2.15 -6.42 4.13
N ILE A 36 3.15 -6.44 3.25
CA ILE A 36 4.29 -7.36 3.33
C ILE A 36 5.58 -6.54 3.42
N TYR A 37 6.41 -6.83 4.42
CA TYR A 37 7.76 -6.29 4.52
C TYR A 37 8.73 -7.24 3.81
N THR A 38 9.54 -6.69 2.90
CA THR A 38 10.55 -7.47 2.19
C THR A 38 11.85 -7.54 3.00
N ALA A 39 12.67 -8.57 2.77
CA ALA A 39 13.93 -8.78 3.50
C ALA A 39 14.91 -7.58 3.39
N ASN A 40 14.79 -6.80 2.32
CA ASN A 40 15.62 -5.62 2.09
C ASN A 40 15.04 -4.34 2.71
N GLY A 41 13.94 -4.42 3.47
CA GLY A 41 13.28 -3.25 4.07
C GLY A 41 12.28 -2.52 3.16
N GLY A 42 11.95 -3.09 2.01
CA GLY A 42 10.86 -2.60 1.16
C GLY A 42 9.49 -3.05 1.69
N LEU A 43 8.43 -2.51 1.10
CA LEU A 43 7.04 -2.79 1.49
C LEU A 43 6.17 -3.04 0.25
N LEU A 44 5.26 -4.01 0.34
CA LEU A 44 4.22 -4.26 -0.65
C LEU A 44 2.84 -4.06 0.00
N LEU A 45 1.98 -3.26 -0.62
CA LEU A 45 0.60 -3.01 -0.20
C LEU A 45 -0.38 -3.66 -1.18
N PHE A 46 -1.24 -4.53 -0.68
CA PHE A 46 -2.38 -5.10 -1.42
C PHE A 46 -3.67 -4.46 -0.91
N TYR A 47 -4.47 -3.89 -1.81
CA TYR A 47 -5.68 -3.15 -1.45
C TYR A 47 -6.74 -3.17 -2.55
N TYR A 48 -7.99 -2.87 -2.21
CA TYR A 48 -9.09 -2.73 -3.18
C TYR A 48 -9.36 -1.26 -3.54
N THR A 49 -9.77 -1.01 -4.78
CA THR A 49 -10.33 0.28 -5.20
C THR A 49 -11.75 0.08 -5.74
N THR A 50 -12.60 1.09 -5.59
CA THR A 50 -13.96 1.10 -6.15
C THR A 50 -14.05 1.66 -7.57
N GLU A 51 -12.95 2.21 -8.10
CA GLU A 51 -12.77 2.58 -9.52
C GLU A 51 -13.18 1.48 -10.51
#